data_AF-A0A3D1G9V9-F1
#
_entry.id   AF-A0A3D1G9V9-F1
#
_cell.length_a   1.000
_cell.length_b   1.000
_cell.length_c   1.000
_cell.angle_alpha   90.00
_cell.angle_beta   90.00
_cell.angle_gamma   90.00
#
_symmetry.space_group_name_H-M   'P 1'
#
loop_
_entity.id
_entity.type
_entity.pdbx_description
1 polymer ?
#
loop_
_entity_poly.entity_id
_entity_poly.type
_entity_poly.pdbx_seq_one_letter_code
_entity_poly.pdbx_strand_id
1 'polypeptide(L)'
;GIVETQSGEWWGFSMMDYNSIGRVTTLSPVTWVDGWPYFGLESNLTRAPRSWVKPTTGFESEPKALFQRNDDFSGPELNPIWQWNHHPVAEKWELDPRSESLNLTAQPAENFWRAKNTLTQRTVGPESFATAELDASDLEKGDIAGLALLNLPYAWLGAEPTANGLTITQFDQRTGKTVSVEVAGKKIWLRTHSDFDRDLSWFSYSTDGKEYHAIGTEFEMVYQLKTFQGVRFGLFAYNQTGREGGVARFLDFKVDEPRAERTPIPDGKTIKLTNFADSSVVVVWRNMLRPVSANNPLAQSDAALFKVIDQGLGRVSLYSVAQQGFVTVSGLGHLAEIKITKQHYDDASDFQWIDMLRDDLMLLSLKTHRYLHTDPHTSHPYSALSPGAEPNRKGGAVFQFKLIPHEPE
;
A
#
# COMPACT_ATOMS: atom_id res chain seq x y z
N GLY A 1 -14.96 17.49 -0.03
CA GLY A 1 -15.98 18.31 0.65
C GLY A 1 -16.27 17.70 2.00
N ILE A 2 -17.39 18.06 2.63
CA ILE A 2 -17.85 17.41 3.86
C ILE A 2 -19.24 16.78 3.63
N VAL A 3 -19.54 15.72 4.36
CA VAL A 3 -20.80 14.99 4.34
C VAL A 3 -21.24 14.70 5.77
N GLU A 4 -22.53 14.82 6.03
CA GLU A 4 -23.15 14.47 7.30
C GLU A 4 -23.81 13.09 7.18
N THR A 5 -23.61 12.23 8.18
CA THR A 5 -24.30 10.94 8.28
C THR A 5 -25.71 11.14 8.84
N GLN A 6 -26.56 10.12 8.74
CA GLN A 6 -27.89 10.11 9.35
C GLN A 6 -27.85 10.22 10.89
N SER A 7 -26.72 9.91 11.50
CA SER A 7 -26.47 10.06 12.94
C SER A 7 -25.95 11.45 13.34
N GLY A 8 -25.74 12.36 12.38
CA GLY A 8 -25.22 13.71 12.62
C GLY A 8 -23.69 13.80 12.69
N GLU A 9 -22.97 12.73 12.38
CA GLU A 9 -21.50 12.78 12.29
C GLU A 9 -21.07 13.49 11.00
N TRP A 10 -20.09 14.38 11.11
CA TRP A 10 -19.53 15.05 9.94
C TRP A 10 -18.20 14.43 9.51
N TRP A 11 -18.07 14.22 8.21
CA TRP A 11 -16.92 13.55 7.60
C TRP A 11 -16.40 14.34 6.40
N GLY A 12 -15.09 14.52 6.35
CA GLY A 12 -14.38 15.15 5.26
C GLY A 12 -13.88 14.12 4.27
N PHE A 13 -14.27 14.24 3.00
CA PHE A 13 -13.67 13.47 1.92
C PHE A 13 -12.74 14.38 1.10
N SER A 14 -11.50 13.94 0.92
CA SER A 14 -10.48 14.69 0.18
C SER A 14 -9.58 13.76 -0.62
N MET A 15 -8.64 14.35 -1.34
CA MET A 15 -7.62 13.63 -2.08
C MET A 15 -6.26 13.95 -1.45
N MET A 16 -5.42 12.93 -1.30
CA MET A 16 -4.03 13.09 -0.87
C MET A 16 -3.11 12.73 -2.03
N ASP A 17 -2.18 13.62 -2.35
CA ASP A 17 -1.10 13.33 -3.28
C ASP A 17 -0.18 12.27 -2.65
N TYR A 18 -0.04 11.14 -3.33
CA TYR A 18 0.68 9.96 -2.84
C TYR A 18 1.73 9.53 -3.88
N ASN A 19 2.49 10.50 -4.39
CA ASN A 19 3.54 10.29 -5.39
C ASN A 19 3.08 9.41 -6.57
N SER A 20 3.86 8.40 -6.95
CA SER A 20 3.68 7.68 -8.21
C SER A 20 2.36 6.93 -8.34
N ILE A 21 1.74 6.49 -7.24
CA ILE A 21 0.41 5.87 -7.27
C ILE A 21 -0.69 6.89 -7.66
N GLY A 22 -0.39 8.18 -7.52
CA GLY A 22 -1.27 9.28 -7.86
C GLY A 22 -1.97 9.86 -6.64
N ARG A 23 -3.27 10.12 -6.77
CA ARG A 23 -4.06 10.81 -5.75
C ARG A 23 -5.08 9.85 -5.17
N VAL A 24 -4.98 9.60 -3.88
CA VAL A 24 -5.82 8.63 -3.17
C VAL A 24 -6.92 9.35 -2.41
N THR A 25 -8.12 8.76 -2.39
CA THR A 25 -9.23 9.30 -1.60
C THR A 25 -8.97 9.04 -0.12
N THR A 26 -9.14 10.08 0.69
CA THR A 26 -9.07 10.00 2.15
C THR A 26 -10.42 10.37 2.76
N LEU A 27 -10.73 9.75 3.89
CA LEU A 27 -11.90 10.04 4.69
C LEU A 27 -11.44 10.43 6.10
N SER A 28 -11.82 11.62 6.55
CA SER A 28 -11.37 12.22 7.81
C SER A 28 -12.56 12.58 8.69
N PRO A 29 -12.49 12.37 10.02
CA PRO A 29 -13.48 12.94 10.92
C PRO A 29 -13.44 14.47 10.87
N VAL A 30 -14.59 15.12 11.07
CA VAL A 30 -14.70 16.58 11.14
C VAL A 30 -15.03 17.01 12.57
N THR A 31 -14.23 17.94 13.09
CA THR A 31 -14.53 18.66 14.33
C THR A 31 -14.98 20.08 13.99
N TRP A 32 -16.10 20.52 14.56
CA TRP A 32 -16.57 21.91 14.43
C TRP A 32 -16.00 22.79 15.53
N VAL A 33 -15.43 23.94 15.16
CA VAL A 33 -14.91 24.95 16.09
C VAL A 33 -15.44 26.31 15.65
N ASP A 34 -16.20 26.97 16.51
CA ASP A 34 -16.77 28.31 16.27
C ASP A 34 -17.50 28.44 14.91
N GLY A 35 -18.27 27.41 14.54
CA GLY A 35 -19.01 27.36 13.27
C GLY A 35 -18.17 26.97 12.04
N TRP A 36 -16.90 26.61 12.21
CA TRP A 36 -16.00 26.18 11.13
C TRP A 36 -15.65 24.69 11.21
N PRO A 37 -15.70 23.94 10.09
CA PRO A 37 -15.34 22.54 10.06
C PRO A 37 -13.83 22.34 9.87
N TYR A 38 -13.21 21.58 10.77
CA TYR A 38 -11.80 21.18 10.71
C TYR A 38 -11.69 19.68 10.51
N PHE A 39 -10.76 19.24 9.64
CA PHE A 39 -10.45 17.82 9.51
C PHE A 39 -9.55 17.38 10.66
N GLY A 40 -9.91 16.28 11.33
CA GLY A 40 -9.21 15.77 12.50
C GLY A 40 -10.07 15.80 13.76
N LEU A 41 -9.46 15.35 14.84
CA LEU A 41 -10.08 15.22 16.16
C LEU A 41 -9.88 16.50 16.98
N GLU A 42 -10.70 16.70 18.02
CA GLU A 42 -10.77 17.94 18.80
C GLU A 42 -9.41 18.47 19.27
N SER A 43 -8.59 17.59 19.85
CA SER A 43 -7.27 17.95 20.37
C SER A 43 -6.15 17.80 19.34
N ASN A 44 -6.46 17.47 18.07
CA ASN A 44 -5.52 17.26 16.96
C ASN A 44 -6.11 17.73 15.61
N LEU A 45 -6.63 18.96 15.61
CA LEU A 45 -7.17 19.59 14.40
C LEU A 45 -6.11 19.66 13.29
N THR A 46 -6.55 19.63 12.05
CA THR A 46 -5.74 19.61 10.81
C THR A 46 -4.93 18.34 10.58
N ARG A 47 -5.03 17.34 11.48
CA ARG A 47 -4.36 16.05 11.33
C ARG A 47 -5.33 14.90 11.62
N ALA A 48 -5.84 14.31 10.56
CA ALA A 48 -6.66 13.10 10.68
C ALA A 48 -5.78 11.88 11.00
N PRO A 49 -6.28 10.94 11.82
CA PRO A 49 -5.60 9.67 12.01
C PRO A 49 -5.61 8.83 10.72
N ARG A 50 -4.56 8.03 10.53
CA ARG A 50 -4.43 7.15 9.34
C ARG A 50 -5.54 6.09 9.27
N SER A 51 -5.99 5.63 10.43
CA SER A 51 -7.10 4.71 10.59
C SER A 51 -8.03 5.24 11.68
N TRP A 52 -9.34 5.14 11.45
CA TRP A 52 -10.35 5.54 12.41
C TRP A 52 -11.56 4.63 12.29
N VAL A 53 -12.42 4.66 13.32
CA VAL A 53 -13.71 3.97 13.28
C VAL A 53 -14.51 4.47 12.07
N LYS A 54 -15.20 3.58 11.35
CA LYS A 54 -16.01 3.98 10.19
C LYS A 54 -17.15 4.93 10.61
N PRO A 55 -17.64 5.79 9.69
CA PRO A 55 -18.85 6.58 9.93
C PRO A 55 -20.04 5.72 10.35
N THR A 56 -20.82 6.21 11.30
CA THR A 56 -22.07 5.58 11.73
C THR A 56 -23.17 5.90 10.70
N THR A 57 -23.35 5.03 9.71
CA THR A 57 -24.31 5.20 8.61
C THR A 57 -25.65 4.48 8.82
N GLY A 58 -25.76 3.63 9.86
CA GLY A 58 -26.89 2.73 10.05
C GLY A 58 -26.88 1.50 9.13
N PHE A 59 -25.81 1.31 8.36
CA PHE A 59 -25.59 0.15 7.50
C PHE A 59 -24.28 -0.54 7.85
N GLU A 60 -24.32 -1.86 7.98
CA GLU A 60 -23.12 -2.69 8.05
C GLU A 60 -22.82 -3.28 6.68
N SER A 61 -21.54 -3.33 6.33
CA SER A 61 -21.07 -3.97 5.11
C SER A 61 -19.78 -4.70 5.37
N GLU A 62 -19.73 -5.96 4.91
CA GLU A 62 -18.51 -6.74 4.92
C GLU A 62 -17.45 -6.05 4.06
N PRO A 63 -16.20 -5.94 4.54
CA PRO A 63 -15.09 -5.47 3.73
C PRO A 63 -14.93 -6.37 2.50
N LYS A 64 -15.11 -5.80 1.31
CA LYS A 64 -14.86 -6.50 0.04
C LYS A 64 -14.22 -5.57 -0.97
N ALA A 65 -13.40 -6.14 -1.85
CA ALA A 65 -12.93 -5.40 -3.01
C ALA A 65 -14.14 -4.95 -3.84
N LEU A 66 -14.13 -3.69 -4.27
CA LEU A 66 -15.22 -3.11 -5.06
C LEU A 66 -15.21 -3.59 -6.52
N PHE A 67 -14.06 -4.09 -6.99
CA PHE A 67 -13.85 -4.46 -8.39
C PHE A 67 -12.96 -5.71 -8.45
N GLN A 68 -13.22 -6.57 -9.44
CA GLN A 68 -12.32 -7.67 -9.80
C GLN A 68 -11.18 -7.12 -10.65
N ARG A 69 -9.94 -7.22 -10.15
CA ARG A 69 -8.72 -6.78 -10.88
C ARG A 69 -8.21 -7.82 -11.86
N ASN A 70 -8.24 -9.08 -11.41
CA ASN A 70 -7.75 -10.20 -12.19
C ASN A 70 -8.75 -10.51 -13.30
N ASP A 71 -8.24 -10.74 -14.49
CA ASP A 71 -9.07 -10.96 -15.67
C ASP A 71 -8.43 -12.03 -16.53
N ASP A 72 -9.14 -13.15 -16.70
CA ASP A 72 -8.77 -14.21 -17.64
C ASP A 72 -9.35 -13.97 -19.04
N PHE A 73 -10.07 -12.85 -19.24
CA PHE A 73 -10.64 -12.42 -20.50
C PHE A 73 -11.61 -13.43 -21.16
N SER A 74 -12.10 -14.42 -20.41
CA SER A 74 -13.09 -15.40 -20.87
C SER A 74 -14.51 -14.83 -20.96
N GLY A 75 -14.75 -13.70 -20.30
CA GLY A 75 -16.04 -13.02 -20.28
C GLY A 75 -16.41 -12.37 -21.63
N PRO A 76 -17.70 -12.11 -21.88
CA PRO A 76 -18.18 -11.47 -23.11
C PRO A 76 -17.85 -9.97 -23.18
N GLU A 77 -17.48 -9.35 -22.05
CA GLU A 77 -17.15 -7.93 -21.92
C GLU A 77 -15.94 -7.77 -20.99
N LEU A 78 -15.19 -6.68 -21.18
CA LEU A 78 -14.09 -6.34 -20.28
C LEU A 78 -14.65 -6.01 -18.89
N ASN A 79 -13.95 -6.44 -17.83
CA ASN A 79 -14.29 -6.03 -16.48
C ASN A 79 -14.32 -4.48 -16.37
N PRO A 80 -15.30 -3.88 -15.65
CA PRO A 80 -15.50 -2.42 -15.60
C PRO A 80 -14.32 -1.59 -15.06
N ILE A 81 -13.32 -2.27 -14.49
CA ILE A 81 -12.09 -1.65 -14.00
C ILE A 81 -11.17 -1.17 -15.14
N TRP A 82 -11.23 -1.82 -16.30
CA TRP A 82 -10.38 -1.55 -17.44
C TRP A 82 -10.72 -0.20 -18.09
N GLN A 83 -9.69 0.51 -18.51
CA GLN A 83 -9.82 1.79 -19.19
C GLN A 83 -8.78 1.89 -20.31
N TRP A 84 -9.22 2.23 -21.53
CA TRP A 84 -8.31 2.50 -22.63
C TRP A 84 -7.53 3.79 -22.40
N ASN A 85 -6.25 3.79 -22.76
CA ASN A 85 -5.49 5.02 -22.93
C ASN A 85 -5.96 5.71 -24.23
N HIS A 86 -6.70 6.82 -24.08
CA HIS A 86 -7.45 7.48 -25.16
C HIS A 86 -8.56 6.57 -25.77
N HIS A 87 -9.20 7.05 -26.83
CA HIS A 87 -10.24 6.30 -27.53
C HIS A 87 -9.62 5.11 -28.30
N PRO A 88 -10.14 3.88 -28.14
CA PRO A 88 -9.63 2.72 -28.86
C PRO A 88 -10.03 2.76 -30.35
N VAL A 89 -9.34 1.99 -31.18
CA VAL A 89 -9.75 1.61 -32.52
C VAL A 89 -10.52 0.29 -32.39
N ALA A 90 -11.85 0.36 -32.53
CA ALA A 90 -12.76 -0.71 -32.15
C ALA A 90 -12.49 -2.02 -32.91
N GLU A 91 -12.09 -1.94 -34.18
CA GLU A 91 -11.86 -3.09 -35.05
C GLU A 91 -10.49 -3.76 -34.83
N LYS A 92 -9.69 -3.25 -33.89
CA LYS A 92 -8.30 -3.67 -33.63
C LYS A 92 -8.09 -4.21 -32.23
N TRP A 93 -9.17 -4.56 -31.55
CA TRP A 93 -9.16 -5.35 -30.34
C TRP A 93 -10.44 -6.18 -30.26
N GLU A 94 -10.38 -7.32 -29.59
CA GLU A 94 -11.55 -8.14 -29.28
C GLU A 94 -11.31 -8.99 -28.03
N LEU A 95 -12.39 -9.49 -27.44
CA LEU A 95 -12.35 -10.64 -26.54
C LEU A 95 -12.73 -11.86 -27.38
N ASP A 96 -11.80 -12.79 -27.57
CA ASP A 96 -12.05 -13.99 -28.37
C ASP A 96 -12.50 -15.13 -27.44
N PRO A 97 -13.77 -15.57 -27.52
CA PRO A 97 -14.29 -16.64 -26.67
C PRO A 97 -13.70 -18.03 -27.01
N ARG A 98 -12.99 -18.18 -28.13
CA ARG A 98 -12.35 -19.47 -28.49
C ARG A 98 -10.98 -19.63 -27.85
N SER A 99 -10.21 -18.55 -27.80
CA SER A 99 -8.91 -18.54 -27.12
C SER A 99 -8.98 -18.03 -25.68
N GLU A 100 -10.17 -17.57 -25.24
CA GLU A 100 -10.40 -16.99 -23.91
C GLU A 100 -9.38 -15.89 -23.62
N SER A 101 -9.31 -14.90 -24.51
CA SER A 101 -8.22 -13.93 -24.49
C SER A 101 -8.63 -12.54 -24.95
N LEU A 102 -7.91 -11.54 -24.44
CA LEU A 102 -7.87 -10.20 -25.03
C LEU A 102 -6.89 -10.20 -26.19
N ASN A 103 -7.41 -9.99 -27.40
CA ASN A 103 -6.61 -9.90 -28.62
C ASN A 103 -6.39 -8.44 -28.98
N LEU A 104 -5.14 -8.03 -29.16
CA LEU A 104 -4.78 -6.70 -29.66
C LEU A 104 -4.04 -6.83 -31.01
N THR A 105 -4.61 -6.27 -32.07
CA THR A 105 -3.91 -6.17 -33.37
C THR A 105 -2.88 -5.07 -33.31
N ALA A 106 -1.61 -5.38 -33.60
CA ALA A 106 -0.52 -4.42 -33.57
C ALA A 106 -0.71 -3.33 -34.63
N GLN A 107 -1.01 -2.11 -34.18
CA GLN A 107 -1.13 -0.94 -35.05
C GLN A 107 0.21 -0.22 -35.20
N PRO A 108 0.46 0.49 -36.33
CA PRO A 108 1.70 1.24 -36.50
C PRO A 108 1.81 2.36 -35.46
N ALA A 109 2.94 2.42 -34.75
CA ALA A 109 3.27 3.50 -33.84
C ALA A 109 4.78 3.72 -33.72
N GLU A 110 5.20 4.97 -33.56
CA GLU A 110 6.61 5.35 -33.41
C GLU A 110 7.24 4.84 -32.11
N ASN A 111 6.42 4.67 -31.07
CA ASN A 111 6.80 4.20 -29.74
C ASN A 111 5.53 3.93 -28.91
N PHE A 112 5.71 3.36 -27.72
CA PHE A 112 4.62 3.04 -26.79
C PHE A 112 3.72 4.24 -26.47
N TRP A 113 4.24 5.47 -26.33
CA TRP A 113 3.42 6.66 -26.04
C TRP A 113 2.38 6.97 -27.14
N ARG A 114 2.67 6.53 -28.37
CA ARG A 114 1.80 6.71 -29.55
C ARG A 114 0.99 5.46 -29.89
N ALA A 115 1.21 4.34 -29.19
CA ALA A 115 0.48 3.11 -29.40
C ALA A 115 -1.01 3.30 -29.04
N LYS A 116 -1.89 2.99 -29.99
CA LYS A 116 -3.33 2.91 -29.74
C LYS A 116 -3.66 1.59 -29.06
N ASN A 117 -4.88 1.47 -28.52
CA ASN A 117 -5.37 0.26 -27.88
C ASN A 117 -4.46 -0.25 -26.75
N THR A 118 -3.85 0.67 -25.98
CA THR A 118 -3.25 0.30 -24.69
C THR A 118 -4.37 0.21 -23.65
N LEU A 119 -4.65 -0.99 -23.16
CA LEU A 119 -5.65 -1.23 -22.14
C LEU A 119 -5.02 -1.07 -20.74
N THR A 120 -5.65 -0.29 -19.86
CA THR A 120 -5.02 0.07 -18.58
C THR A 120 -5.88 -0.22 -17.36
N GLN A 121 -5.22 -0.55 -16.24
CA GLN A 121 -5.78 -0.51 -14.89
C GLN A 121 -4.99 0.46 -14.02
N ARG A 122 -5.65 1.00 -12.99
CA ARG A 122 -4.97 1.75 -11.92
C ARG A 122 -4.06 0.79 -11.16
N THR A 123 -2.88 1.27 -10.77
CA THR A 123 -2.03 0.57 -9.82
C THR A 123 -2.65 0.56 -8.41
N VAL A 124 -2.13 -0.30 -7.55
CA VAL A 124 -2.56 -0.43 -6.15
C VAL A 124 -1.35 -0.57 -5.24
N GLY A 125 -1.40 0.12 -4.11
CA GLY A 125 -0.30 0.22 -3.14
C GLY A 125 -0.64 -0.43 -1.80
N PRO A 126 0.31 -0.44 -0.86
CA PRO A 126 1.65 0.14 -0.97
C PRO A 126 2.60 -0.68 -1.87
N GLU A 127 2.27 -1.92 -2.14
CA GLU A 127 3.09 -2.85 -2.91
C GLU A 127 2.16 -3.73 -3.76
N SER A 128 2.49 -3.94 -5.04
CA SER A 128 1.76 -4.87 -5.90
C SER A 128 2.64 -5.52 -6.96
N PHE A 129 2.23 -6.71 -7.38
CA PHE A 129 2.78 -7.41 -8.53
C PHE A 129 1.70 -7.48 -9.60
N ALA A 130 1.98 -7.02 -10.82
CA ALA A 130 1.08 -7.24 -11.95
C ALA A 130 1.75 -8.16 -12.96
N THR A 131 1.07 -9.22 -13.36
CA THR A 131 1.55 -10.23 -14.30
C THR A 131 0.57 -10.34 -15.46
N ALA A 132 1.07 -10.24 -16.69
CA ALA A 132 0.33 -10.51 -17.91
C ALA A 132 0.84 -11.81 -18.55
N GLU A 133 -0.06 -12.73 -18.88
CA GLU A 133 0.24 -13.91 -19.67
C GLU A 133 -0.03 -13.59 -21.14
N LEU A 134 1.02 -13.67 -21.97
CA LEU A 134 1.00 -13.32 -23.38
C LEU A 134 1.33 -14.55 -24.23
N ASP A 135 0.44 -14.89 -25.16
CA ASP A 135 0.75 -15.71 -26.32
C ASP A 135 1.09 -14.79 -27.51
N ALA A 136 2.35 -14.84 -27.91
CA ALA A 136 2.96 -14.06 -28.98
C ALA A 136 3.15 -14.87 -30.27
N SER A 137 2.45 -15.99 -30.44
CA SER A 137 2.60 -16.88 -31.60
C SER A 137 2.28 -16.20 -32.93
N ASP A 138 1.35 -15.23 -32.92
CA ASP A 138 0.89 -14.50 -34.10
C ASP A 138 1.45 -13.08 -34.19
N LEU A 139 2.51 -12.76 -33.44
CA LEU A 139 3.24 -11.52 -33.66
C LEU A 139 4.07 -11.60 -34.96
N GLU A 140 4.05 -10.51 -35.72
CA GLU A 140 4.84 -10.34 -36.93
C GLU A 140 6.11 -9.52 -36.67
N LYS A 141 7.03 -9.53 -37.64
CA LYS A 141 8.25 -8.73 -37.57
C LYS A 141 7.93 -7.25 -37.31
N GLY A 142 8.56 -6.68 -36.29
CA GLY A 142 8.39 -5.29 -35.88
C GLY A 142 7.30 -5.06 -34.85
N ASP A 143 6.55 -6.10 -34.47
CA ASP A 143 5.59 -6.03 -33.37
C ASP A 143 6.30 -6.06 -32.02
N ILE A 144 5.82 -5.22 -31.11
CA ILE A 144 6.16 -5.23 -29.69
C ILE A 144 4.85 -5.30 -28.92
N ALA A 145 4.70 -6.32 -28.08
CA ALA A 145 3.56 -6.45 -27.18
C ALA A 145 4.00 -6.77 -25.76
N GLY A 146 3.28 -6.29 -24.76
CA GLY A 146 3.59 -6.65 -23.38
C GLY A 146 2.90 -5.83 -22.30
N LEU A 147 3.61 -5.68 -21.18
CA LEU A 147 3.15 -5.03 -19.95
C LEU A 147 3.93 -3.75 -19.69
N ALA A 148 3.22 -2.65 -19.48
CA ALA A 148 3.78 -1.32 -19.24
C ALA A 148 3.39 -0.75 -17.87
N LEU A 149 4.27 0.11 -17.35
CA LEU A 149 3.97 1.11 -16.34
C LEU A 149 3.75 2.44 -17.08
N LEU A 150 2.49 2.73 -17.39
CA LEU A 150 2.11 3.93 -18.13
C LEU A 150 2.14 5.15 -17.20
N ASN A 151 3.14 5.99 -17.41
CA ASN A 151 3.16 7.40 -17.00
C ASN A 151 4.12 8.19 -17.91
N LEU A 152 4.50 9.41 -17.53
CA LEU A 152 5.55 10.15 -18.22
C LEU A 152 6.67 10.56 -17.24
N PRO A 153 7.83 9.87 -17.23
CA PRO A 153 8.21 8.78 -18.11
C PRO A 153 7.43 7.48 -17.90
N TYR A 154 7.38 6.64 -18.92
CA TYR A 154 6.92 5.24 -18.82
C TYR A 154 8.09 4.26 -18.85
N ALA A 155 7.82 3.03 -18.43
CA ALA A 155 8.66 1.88 -18.68
C ALA A 155 7.79 0.70 -19.11
N TRP A 156 8.36 -0.26 -19.84
CA TRP A 156 7.64 -1.47 -20.24
C TRP A 156 8.56 -2.67 -20.32
N LEU A 157 7.94 -3.85 -20.26
CA LEU A 157 8.52 -5.15 -20.55
C LEU A 157 7.72 -5.75 -21.71
N GLY A 158 8.37 -6.00 -22.83
CA GLY A 158 7.73 -6.36 -24.10
C GLY A 158 8.43 -7.53 -24.78
N ALA A 159 7.67 -8.24 -25.61
CA ALA A 159 8.12 -9.36 -26.41
C ALA A 159 8.09 -9.01 -27.90
N GLU A 160 9.15 -9.39 -28.61
CA GLU A 160 9.31 -9.27 -30.06
C GLU A 160 9.54 -10.65 -30.67
N PRO A 161 8.90 -11.00 -31.80
CA PRO A 161 9.08 -12.32 -32.40
C PRO A 161 10.45 -12.47 -33.07
N THR A 162 11.16 -13.55 -32.74
CA THR A 162 12.35 -14.00 -33.47
C THR A 162 12.09 -15.33 -34.19
N ALA A 163 13.05 -15.77 -35.01
CA ALA A 163 12.98 -17.05 -35.72
C ALA A 163 12.89 -18.25 -34.76
N ASN A 164 13.46 -18.16 -33.56
CA ASN A 164 13.60 -19.27 -32.61
C ASN A 164 12.77 -19.08 -31.32
N GLY A 165 12.06 -17.96 -31.16
CA GLY A 165 11.31 -17.66 -29.95
C GLY A 165 10.97 -16.18 -29.85
N LEU A 166 11.32 -15.56 -28.72
CA LEU A 166 11.05 -14.15 -28.46
C LEU A 166 12.32 -13.45 -27.96
N THR A 167 12.49 -12.19 -28.36
CA THR A 167 13.32 -11.25 -27.63
C THR A 167 12.43 -10.58 -26.58
N ILE A 168 12.79 -10.71 -25.31
CA ILE A 168 12.13 -9.99 -24.21
C ILE A 168 12.97 -8.75 -23.90
N THR A 169 12.36 -7.57 -23.99
CA THR A 169 13.03 -6.28 -23.80
C THR A 169 12.37 -5.52 -22.66
N GLN A 170 13.18 -5.04 -21.70
CA GLN A 170 12.81 -4.00 -20.76
C GLN A 170 13.26 -2.64 -21.32
N PHE A 171 12.39 -1.64 -21.29
CA PHE A 171 12.68 -0.26 -21.70
C PHE A 171 12.34 0.73 -20.60
N ASP A 172 13.26 1.68 -20.35
CA ASP A 172 13.06 2.83 -19.46
C ASP A 172 13.12 4.14 -20.27
N GLN A 173 12.00 4.85 -20.42
CA GLN A 173 11.94 6.10 -21.16
C GLN A 173 12.78 7.22 -20.51
N ARG A 174 12.95 7.21 -19.19
CA ARG A 174 13.70 8.24 -18.46
C ARG A 174 15.17 8.25 -18.87
N THR A 175 15.75 7.07 -19.04
CA THR A 175 17.16 6.89 -19.40
C THR A 175 17.37 6.57 -20.87
N GLY A 176 16.31 6.18 -21.59
CA GLY A 176 16.38 5.68 -22.97
C GLY A 176 17.05 4.32 -23.09
N LYS A 177 17.29 3.61 -21.98
CA LYS A 177 18.00 2.32 -21.97
C LYS A 177 17.05 1.17 -22.26
N THR A 178 17.58 0.17 -22.95
CA THR A 178 16.97 -1.15 -23.12
C THR A 178 17.88 -2.24 -22.56
N VAL A 179 17.27 -3.28 -22.02
CA VAL A 179 17.94 -4.55 -21.68
C VAL A 179 17.11 -5.67 -22.28
N SER A 180 17.75 -6.56 -23.04
CA SER A 180 17.06 -7.60 -23.80
C SER A 180 17.66 -8.98 -23.55
N VAL A 181 16.82 -10.01 -23.63
CA VAL A 181 17.20 -11.43 -23.52
C VAL A 181 16.40 -12.27 -24.52
N GLU A 182 17.03 -13.28 -25.09
CA GLU A 182 16.35 -14.26 -25.95
C GLU A 182 15.77 -15.39 -25.11
N VAL A 183 14.54 -15.79 -25.41
CA VAL A 183 13.86 -16.92 -24.79
C VAL A 183 13.28 -17.85 -25.86
N ALA A 184 13.28 -19.14 -25.58
CA ALA A 184 12.62 -20.13 -26.42
C ALA A 184 11.10 -20.14 -26.16
N GLY A 185 10.32 -20.48 -27.18
CA GLY A 185 8.86 -20.51 -27.11
C GLY A 185 8.22 -19.16 -27.46
N LYS A 186 6.89 -19.15 -27.49
CA LYS A 186 6.06 -18.00 -27.89
C LYS A 186 5.06 -17.56 -26.81
N LYS A 187 5.00 -18.29 -25.70
CA LYS A 187 4.17 -17.98 -24.54
C LYS A 187 5.06 -17.48 -23.41
N ILE A 188 4.69 -16.36 -22.80
CA ILE A 188 5.52 -15.67 -21.81
C ILE A 188 4.65 -15.01 -20.74
N TRP A 189 5.14 -14.97 -19.51
CA TRP A 189 4.57 -14.16 -18.43
C TRP A 189 5.46 -12.95 -18.21
N LEU A 190 4.87 -11.75 -18.24
CA LEU A 190 5.56 -10.48 -18.08
C LEU A 190 5.07 -9.86 -16.78
N ARG A 191 5.99 -9.56 -15.85
CA ARG A 191 5.63 -9.13 -14.50
C ARG A 191 6.35 -7.84 -14.09
N THR A 192 5.58 -6.98 -13.44
CA THR A 192 6.08 -5.83 -12.68
C THR A 192 5.94 -6.08 -11.19
N HIS A 193 6.89 -5.59 -10.39
CA HIS A 193 6.81 -5.50 -8.94
C HIS A 193 6.99 -4.04 -8.57
N SER A 194 5.96 -3.40 -8.02
CA SER A 194 5.96 -1.97 -7.73
C SER A 194 5.82 -1.72 -6.23
N ASP A 195 6.78 -1.00 -5.66
CA ASP A 195 6.76 -0.46 -4.29
C ASP A 195 6.46 1.04 -4.36
N PHE A 196 5.25 1.42 -3.99
CA PHE A 196 4.75 2.80 -4.01
C PHE A 196 5.13 3.61 -2.77
N ASP A 197 5.66 2.99 -1.71
CA ASP A 197 6.26 3.73 -0.60
C ASP A 197 7.64 4.27 -0.99
N ARG A 198 8.36 3.53 -1.87
CA ARG A 198 9.69 3.90 -2.37
C ARG A 198 9.66 4.53 -3.77
N ASP A 199 8.50 4.50 -4.43
CA ASP A 199 8.32 4.92 -5.81
C ASP A 199 9.25 4.18 -6.80
N LEU A 200 9.46 2.87 -6.58
CA LEU A 200 10.34 2.01 -7.40
C LEU A 200 9.57 0.82 -7.97
N SER A 201 9.94 0.41 -9.18
CA SER A 201 9.42 -0.82 -9.79
C SER A 201 10.51 -1.66 -10.44
N TRP A 202 10.33 -2.98 -10.44
CA TRP A 202 11.21 -3.97 -11.04
C TRP A 202 10.45 -4.82 -12.06
N PHE A 203 11.17 -5.27 -13.08
CA PHE A 203 10.61 -6.10 -14.14
C PHE A 203 11.18 -7.51 -14.08
N SER A 204 10.32 -8.48 -14.35
CA SER A 204 10.71 -9.90 -14.44
C SER A 204 9.84 -10.62 -15.46
N TYR A 205 10.36 -11.69 -16.04
CA TYR A 205 9.62 -12.54 -16.98
C TYR A 205 9.70 -14.00 -16.57
N SER A 206 8.77 -14.83 -17.05
CA SER A 206 8.77 -16.28 -16.85
C SER A 206 8.36 -16.99 -18.14
N THR A 207 8.96 -18.15 -18.43
CA THR A 207 8.61 -19.02 -19.56
C THR A 207 7.74 -20.21 -19.16
N ASP A 208 7.49 -20.40 -17.86
CA ASP A 208 6.71 -21.52 -17.31
C ASP A 208 5.59 -21.09 -16.35
N GLY A 209 5.47 -19.79 -16.08
CA GLY A 209 4.51 -19.19 -15.16
C GLY A 209 4.84 -19.39 -13.68
N LYS A 210 5.99 -20.00 -13.34
CA LYS A 210 6.37 -20.37 -11.98
C LYS A 210 7.65 -19.68 -11.52
N GLU A 211 8.72 -19.81 -12.31
CA GLU A 211 10.01 -19.17 -12.02
C GLU A 211 10.14 -17.87 -12.80
N TYR A 212 10.45 -16.78 -12.11
CA TYR A 212 10.55 -15.45 -12.71
C TYR A 212 11.99 -14.94 -12.65
N HIS A 213 12.53 -14.56 -13.81
CA HIS A 213 13.87 -14.02 -13.96
C HIS A 213 13.80 -12.49 -14.06
N ALA A 214 14.58 -11.79 -13.23
CA ALA A 214 14.67 -10.34 -13.26
C ALA A 214 15.36 -9.84 -14.54
N ILE A 215 14.96 -8.67 -15.02
CA ILE A 215 15.55 -8.02 -16.21
C ILE A 215 15.63 -6.50 -16.01
N GLY A 216 16.75 -5.92 -16.41
CA GLY A 216 17.01 -4.49 -16.22
C GLY A 216 17.36 -4.14 -14.78
N THR A 217 17.26 -2.84 -14.47
CA THR A 217 17.42 -2.27 -13.12
C THR A 217 16.08 -1.73 -12.61
N GLU A 218 16.05 -1.22 -11.39
CA GLU A 218 14.88 -0.49 -10.88
C GLU A 218 14.49 0.69 -11.77
N PHE A 219 13.19 0.86 -11.96
CA PHE A 219 12.57 2.01 -12.59
C PHE A 219 12.00 2.93 -11.50
N GLU A 220 12.46 4.18 -11.49
CA GLU A 220 11.91 5.23 -10.64
C GLU A 220 10.58 5.71 -11.21
N MET A 221 9.51 5.39 -10.50
CA MET A 221 8.17 5.84 -10.83
C MET A 221 7.98 7.28 -10.33
N VAL A 222 7.28 8.12 -11.09
CA VAL A 222 7.07 9.52 -10.70
C VAL A 222 5.60 9.93 -10.81
N TYR A 223 5.20 10.91 -10.01
CA TYR A 223 4.01 11.71 -10.28
C TYR A 223 4.38 12.92 -11.11
N GLN A 224 3.49 13.34 -12.00
CA GLN A 224 3.75 14.42 -12.94
C GLN A 224 2.46 15.10 -13.39
N LEU A 225 2.56 16.38 -13.75
CA LEU A 225 1.41 17.26 -13.98
C LEU A 225 0.96 17.35 -15.46
N LYS A 226 1.67 16.73 -16.39
CA LYS A 226 1.35 16.68 -17.82
C LYS A 226 0.19 15.75 -18.15
N THR A 227 0.06 14.60 -17.47
CA THR A 227 -1.17 13.77 -17.56
C THR A 227 -1.93 13.68 -16.25
N PHE A 228 -1.38 14.19 -15.14
CA PHE A 228 -2.06 14.33 -13.84
C PHE A 228 -2.54 13.00 -13.21
N GLN A 229 -2.16 11.86 -13.78
CA GLN A 229 -2.50 10.54 -13.29
C GLN A 229 -1.34 9.89 -12.55
N GLY A 230 -1.66 8.98 -11.63
CA GLY A 230 -0.69 8.02 -11.14
C GLY A 230 -0.32 6.99 -12.22
N VAL A 231 0.73 6.21 -11.94
CA VAL A 231 1.16 5.10 -12.78
C VAL A 231 0.00 4.12 -12.96
N ARG A 232 -0.15 3.61 -14.19
CA ARG A 232 -1.12 2.57 -14.54
C ARG A 232 -0.40 1.34 -15.09
N PHE A 233 -0.93 0.16 -14.79
CA PHE A 233 -0.57 -1.04 -15.56
C PHE A 233 -1.18 -0.92 -16.95
N GLY A 234 -0.45 -1.31 -17.99
CA GLY A 234 -0.90 -1.22 -19.37
C GLY A 234 -0.57 -2.47 -20.19
N LEU A 235 -1.58 -3.10 -20.78
CA LEU A 235 -1.40 -4.13 -21.81
C LEU A 235 -1.38 -3.44 -23.17
N PHE A 236 -0.39 -3.74 -24.00
CA PHE A 236 -0.22 -3.04 -25.27
C PHE A 236 0.31 -3.96 -26.37
N ALA A 237 0.06 -3.55 -27.62
CA ALA A 237 0.67 -4.11 -28.82
C ALA A 237 0.78 -3.02 -29.89
N TYR A 238 1.94 -2.89 -30.54
CA TYR A 238 2.14 -1.98 -31.68
C TYR A 238 3.25 -2.47 -32.60
N ASN A 239 3.24 -2.01 -33.84
CA ASN A 239 4.28 -2.30 -34.83
C ASN A 239 5.13 -1.06 -35.08
N GLN A 240 6.46 -1.21 -35.00
CA GLN A 240 7.42 -0.10 -35.19
C GLN A 240 7.82 0.15 -36.65
N THR A 241 7.43 -0.72 -37.58
CA THR A 241 7.84 -0.63 -39.00
C THR A 241 6.88 0.17 -39.87
N GLY A 242 5.86 0.80 -39.26
CA GLY A 242 4.93 1.70 -39.96
C GLY A 242 3.81 0.99 -40.73
N ARG A 243 3.59 -0.30 -40.48
CA ARG A 243 2.47 -1.09 -41.01
C ARG A 243 1.62 -1.66 -39.87
N GLU A 244 0.45 -2.18 -40.22
CA GLU A 244 -0.25 -3.12 -39.35
C GLU A 244 0.55 -4.42 -39.25
N GLY A 245 0.61 -4.96 -38.03
CA GLY A 245 1.28 -6.21 -37.71
C GLY A 245 0.29 -7.32 -37.35
N GLY A 246 0.77 -8.26 -36.56
CA GLY A 246 0.04 -9.42 -36.09
C GLY A 246 -0.83 -9.16 -34.86
N VAL A 247 -1.11 -10.23 -34.11
CA VAL A 247 -2.01 -10.21 -32.95
C VAL A 247 -1.29 -10.67 -31.69
N ALA A 248 -1.36 -9.84 -30.64
CA ALA A 248 -0.97 -10.21 -29.29
C ALA A 248 -2.19 -10.77 -28.55
N ARG A 249 -2.10 -12.01 -28.02
CA ARG A 249 -3.18 -12.61 -27.20
C ARG A 249 -2.81 -12.59 -25.73
N PHE A 250 -3.49 -11.76 -24.95
CA PHE A 250 -3.36 -11.77 -23.49
C PHE A 250 -4.36 -12.78 -22.92
N LEU A 251 -3.84 -13.84 -22.32
CA LEU A 251 -4.61 -14.96 -21.79
C LEU A 251 -5.02 -14.75 -20.34
N ASP A 252 -4.28 -13.92 -19.60
CA ASP A 252 -4.51 -13.68 -18.19
C ASP A 252 -3.84 -12.36 -17.76
N PHE A 253 -4.47 -11.68 -16.82
CA PHE A 253 -3.89 -10.55 -16.09
C PHE A 253 -4.16 -10.72 -14.61
N LYS A 254 -3.10 -10.80 -13.80
CA LYS A 254 -3.18 -10.97 -12.36
C LYS A 254 -2.50 -9.82 -11.63
N VAL A 255 -3.14 -9.33 -10.57
CA VAL A 255 -2.58 -8.37 -9.63
C VAL A 255 -2.55 -9.03 -8.25
N ASP A 256 -1.35 -9.25 -7.73
CA ASP A 256 -1.14 -9.69 -6.35
C ASP A 256 -0.89 -8.47 -5.46
N GLU A 257 -1.65 -8.37 -4.37
CA GLU A 257 -1.57 -7.29 -3.39
C GLU A 257 -1.04 -7.84 -2.06
N PRO A 258 0.27 -8.09 -1.92
CA PRO A 258 0.85 -8.78 -0.75
C PRO A 258 0.64 -8.05 0.59
N ARG A 259 0.12 -6.82 0.55
CA ARG A 259 -0.15 -5.94 1.69
C ARG A 259 -1.64 -5.60 1.84
N ALA A 260 -2.52 -6.27 1.09
CA ALA A 260 -3.97 -6.09 1.23
C ALA A 260 -4.46 -6.63 2.59
N GLU A 261 -3.93 -7.79 3.01
CA GLU A 261 -4.16 -8.33 4.34
C GLU A 261 -3.28 -7.62 5.37
N ARG A 262 -3.91 -7.23 6.47
CA ARG A 262 -3.29 -6.45 7.55
C ARG A 262 -2.88 -7.40 8.66
N THR A 263 -1.74 -7.13 9.31
CA THR A 263 -1.36 -7.86 10.53
C THR A 263 -2.44 -7.68 11.58
N PRO A 264 -3.11 -8.76 12.06
CA PRO A 264 -4.16 -8.63 13.06
C PRO A 264 -3.62 -8.02 14.36
N ILE A 265 -4.47 -7.27 15.06
CA ILE A 265 -4.17 -6.85 16.43
C ILE A 265 -3.93 -8.13 17.26
N PRO A 266 -2.81 -8.22 18.00
CA PRO A 266 -2.43 -9.45 18.69
C PRO A 266 -3.19 -9.60 20.02
N ASP A 267 -4.52 -9.68 19.95
CA ASP A 267 -5.40 -9.77 21.11
C ASP A 267 -5.05 -10.96 22.02
N GLY A 268 -5.06 -10.70 23.32
CA GLY A 268 -4.70 -11.65 24.36
C GLY A 268 -3.22 -12.05 24.39
N LYS A 269 -2.39 -11.58 23.45
CA LYS A 269 -0.96 -11.90 23.38
C LYS A 269 -0.11 -10.88 24.13
N THR A 270 1.04 -11.34 24.60
CA THR A 270 2.07 -10.48 25.18
C THR A 270 3.04 -10.00 24.11
N ILE A 271 3.29 -8.70 24.10
CA ILE A 271 4.20 -8.03 23.17
C ILE A 271 5.31 -7.29 23.90
N LYS A 272 6.41 -7.08 23.19
CA LYS A 272 7.44 -6.09 23.50
C LYS A 272 7.40 -4.99 22.46
N LEU A 273 7.34 -3.73 22.90
CA LEU A 273 7.35 -2.56 22.03
C LEU A 273 8.76 -1.96 21.95
N THR A 274 9.17 -1.61 20.74
CA THR A 274 10.45 -0.96 20.44
C THR A 274 10.18 0.32 19.65
N ASN A 275 10.81 1.42 20.00
CA ASN A 275 10.71 2.67 19.24
C ASN A 275 11.45 2.53 17.90
N PHE A 276 10.78 2.88 16.81
CA PHE A 276 11.35 2.79 15.46
C PHE A 276 12.58 3.69 15.29
N ALA A 277 12.60 4.85 15.93
CA ALA A 277 13.60 5.89 15.69
C ALA A 277 15.01 5.49 16.18
N ASP A 278 15.09 4.87 17.36
CA ASP A 278 16.35 4.63 18.09
C ASP A 278 16.50 3.21 18.65
N SER A 279 15.55 2.32 18.35
CA SER A 279 15.50 0.95 18.85
C SER A 279 15.44 0.83 20.38
N SER A 280 15.04 1.90 21.09
CA SER A 280 14.79 1.84 22.53
C SER A 280 13.57 0.98 22.83
N VAL A 281 13.63 0.20 23.91
CA VAL A 281 12.55 -0.67 24.37
C VAL A 281 11.66 0.10 25.35
N VAL A 282 10.34 0.00 25.15
CA VAL A 282 9.36 0.56 26.08
C VAL A 282 9.33 -0.31 27.33
N VAL A 283 9.59 0.29 28.50
CA VAL A 283 9.52 -0.40 29.79
C VAL A 283 8.69 0.38 30.79
N VAL A 284 8.14 -0.34 31.77
CA VAL A 284 7.55 0.25 32.97
C VAL A 284 8.61 0.41 34.04
N TRP A 285 8.86 1.64 34.48
CA TRP A 285 9.75 1.92 35.60
C TRP A 285 9.21 3.05 36.48
N ARG A 286 9.18 2.82 37.80
CA ARG A 286 8.59 3.74 38.79
C ARG A 286 7.18 4.22 38.40
N ASN A 287 6.35 3.27 37.98
CA ASN A 287 4.96 3.49 37.58
C ASN A 287 4.80 4.43 36.35
N MET A 288 5.75 4.39 35.42
CA MET A 288 5.72 5.21 34.19
C MET A 288 6.30 4.42 33.01
N LEU A 289 5.83 4.73 31.80
CA LEU A 289 6.49 4.27 30.57
C LEU A 289 7.77 5.06 30.31
N ARG A 290 8.87 4.35 30.03
CA ARG A 290 10.16 4.93 29.68
C ARG A 290 10.86 4.16 28.56
N PRO A 291 11.65 4.84 27.72
CA PRO A 291 12.58 4.19 26.81
C PRO A 291 13.83 3.75 27.58
N VAL A 292 14.32 2.57 27.26
CA VAL A 292 15.65 2.10 27.68
C VAL A 292 16.36 1.44 26.50
N SER A 293 17.70 1.43 26.47
CA SER A 293 18.44 0.68 25.47
C SER A 293 18.12 -0.82 25.53
N ALA A 294 18.20 -1.54 24.41
CA ALA A 294 17.97 -2.99 24.37
C ALA A 294 18.85 -3.81 25.33
N ASN A 295 20.05 -3.31 25.67
CA ASN A 295 20.98 -3.96 26.61
C ASN A 295 20.68 -3.65 28.09
N ASN A 296 19.69 -2.79 28.39
CA ASN A 296 19.31 -2.48 29.76
C ASN A 296 18.63 -3.71 30.39
N PRO A 297 18.95 -4.08 31.65
CA PRO A 297 18.29 -5.21 32.32
C PRO A 297 16.76 -5.16 32.31
N LEU A 298 16.18 -3.96 32.38
CA LEU A 298 14.71 -3.79 32.32
C LEU A 298 14.13 -4.21 30.97
N ALA A 299 14.86 -4.02 29.87
CA ALA A 299 14.44 -4.41 28.52
C ALA A 299 14.32 -5.93 28.36
N GLN A 300 14.97 -6.70 29.23
CA GLN A 300 14.97 -8.17 29.23
C GLN A 300 14.11 -8.77 30.36
N SER A 301 13.34 -7.93 31.06
CA SER A 301 12.46 -8.34 32.15
C SER A 301 10.99 -8.12 31.81
N ASP A 302 10.10 -8.57 32.69
CA ASP A 302 8.65 -8.31 32.61
C ASP A 302 8.28 -6.82 32.53
N ALA A 303 9.21 -5.93 32.91
CA ALA A 303 9.01 -4.49 32.76
C ALA A 303 8.80 -4.07 31.29
N ALA A 304 9.32 -4.84 30.33
CA ALA A 304 9.19 -4.59 28.89
C ALA A 304 7.97 -5.27 28.24
N LEU A 305 7.15 -5.98 29.03
CA LEU A 305 6.11 -6.87 28.51
C LEU A 305 4.72 -6.30 28.75
N PHE A 306 3.92 -6.29 27.68
CA PHE A 306 2.55 -5.78 27.68
C PHE A 306 1.61 -6.80 27.05
N LYS A 307 0.58 -7.23 27.77
CA LYS A 307 -0.53 -7.98 27.19
C LYS A 307 -1.43 -7.00 26.44
N VAL A 308 -1.72 -7.28 25.18
CA VAL A 308 -2.69 -6.52 24.38
C VAL A 308 -4.08 -7.04 24.67
N ILE A 309 -5.01 -6.13 24.94
CA ILE A 309 -6.42 -6.43 25.20
C ILE A 309 -7.24 -5.67 24.16
N ASP A 310 -7.95 -6.39 23.29
CA ASP A 310 -8.87 -5.79 22.33
C ASP A 310 -10.07 -5.15 23.05
N GLN A 311 -10.38 -3.92 22.65
CA GLN A 311 -11.53 -3.15 23.13
C GLN A 311 -12.55 -2.92 22.00
N GLY A 312 -12.39 -3.63 20.88
CA GLY A 312 -13.22 -3.51 19.69
C GLY A 312 -12.89 -2.27 18.87
N LEU A 313 -13.42 -2.20 17.64
CA LEU A 313 -13.23 -1.07 16.72
C LEU A 313 -11.75 -0.73 16.42
N GLY A 314 -10.85 -1.71 16.57
CA GLY A 314 -9.40 -1.52 16.44
C GLY A 314 -8.76 -0.75 17.60
N ARG A 315 -9.45 -0.65 18.74
CA ARG A 315 -8.94 -0.04 19.98
C ARG A 315 -8.34 -1.12 20.86
N VAL A 316 -7.31 -0.76 21.60
CA VAL A 316 -6.63 -1.67 22.51
C VAL A 316 -6.32 -1.00 23.84
N SER A 317 -6.28 -1.79 24.90
CA SER A 317 -5.54 -1.45 26.11
C SER A 317 -4.23 -2.24 26.17
N LEU A 318 -3.19 -1.62 26.72
CA LEU A 318 -1.93 -2.30 27.02
C LEU A 318 -1.85 -2.59 28.52
N TYR A 319 -1.75 -3.85 28.89
CA TYR A 319 -1.66 -4.29 30.28
C TYR A 319 -0.23 -4.70 30.62
N SER A 320 0.42 -3.96 31.53
CA SER A 320 1.77 -4.26 32.02
C SER A 320 1.80 -5.58 32.78
N VAL A 321 2.69 -6.48 32.38
CA VAL A 321 2.94 -7.74 33.09
C VAL A 321 3.60 -7.46 34.45
N ALA A 322 4.68 -6.67 34.48
CA ALA A 322 5.42 -6.39 35.72
C ALA A 322 4.61 -5.69 36.81
N GLN A 323 3.73 -4.75 36.44
CA GLN A 323 2.94 -3.98 37.41
C GLN A 323 1.48 -4.43 37.51
N GLN A 324 1.06 -5.41 36.72
CA GLN A 324 -0.31 -5.92 36.69
C GLN A 324 -1.35 -4.79 36.65
N GLY A 325 -1.31 -3.98 35.59
CA GLY A 325 -2.20 -2.83 35.41
C GLY A 325 -2.14 -2.26 34.01
N PHE A 326 -3.06 -1.36 33.69
CA PHE A 326 -3.22 -0.75 32.38
C PHE A 326 -2.31 0.45 32.19
N VAL A 327 -1.77 0.61 30.98
CA VAL A 327 -1.14 1.85 30.54
C VAL A 327 -2.23 2.90 30.40
N THR A 328 -2.14 3.97 31.17
CA THR A 328 -3.17 5.00 31.27
C THR A 328 -2.58 6.39 31.16
N VAL A 329 -3.20 7.20 30.31
CA VAL A 329 -2.90 8.62 30.13
C VAL A 329 -3.55 9.41 31.27
N SER A 330 -2.77 9.76 32.29
CA SER A 330 -3.18 10.65 33.37
C SER A 330 -3.01 12.12 32.96
N GLY A 331 -3.61 13.06 33.72
CA GLY A 331 -3.45 14.50 33.46
C GLY A 331 -3.82 14.90 32.03
N LEU A 332 -2.96 15.71 31.41
CA LEU A 332 -3.07 16.17 30.02
C LEU A 332 -2.24 15.30 29.05
N GLY A 333 -1.56 14.26 29.56
CA GLY A 333 -0.72 13.36 28.77
C GLY A 333 0.71 13.85 28.58
N HIS A 334 1.20 14.77 29.43
CA HIS A 334 2.58 15.23 29.40
C HIS A 334 3.59 14.11 29.75
N LEU A 335 4.88 14.44 29.63
CA LEU A 335 5.95 13.58 30.11
C LEU A 335 5.67 13.13 31.56
N ALA A 336 5.93 11.87 31.84
CA ALA A 336 5.68 11.22 33.13
C ALA A 336 4.19 11.05 33.50
N GLU A 337 3.24 11.46 32.66
CA GLU A 337 1.80 11.27 32.91
C GLU A 337 1.24 9.99 32.28
N ILE A 338 2.07 9.20 31.60
CA ILE A 338 1.70 7.85 31.14
C ILE A 338 2.02 6.87 32.27
N LYS A 339 0.99 6.51 33.04
CA LYS A 339 1.08 5.74 34.30
C LYS A 339 0.57 4.32 34.13
N ILE A 340 0.87 3.45 35.09
CA ILE A 340 0.18 2.17 35.23
C ILE A 340 -0.90 2.28 36.31
N THR A 341 -2.14 1.91 35.98
CA THR A 341 -3.25 1.88 36.93
C THR A 341 -3.84 0.49 37.04
N LYS A 342 -4.27 0.10 38.25
CA LYS A 342 -4.92 -1.21 38.47
C LYS A 342 -6.30 -1.30 37.82
N GLN A 343 -7.03 -0.19 37.84
CA GLN A 343 -8.32 -0.04 37.18
C GLN A 343 -8.12 0.40 35.73
N HIS A 344 -8.98 -0.11 34.84
CA HIS A 344 -9.14 0.37 33.47
C HIS A 344 -10.07 1.60 33.46
N TYR A 345 -9.69 2.62 32.70
CA TYR A 345 -10.36 3.92 32.62
C TYR A 345 -10.67 4.30 31.18
N ASP A 346 -11.39 3.44 30.43
CA ASP A 346 -11.92 3.69 29.08
C ASP A 346 -10.94 4.50 28.20
N ASP A 347 -11.35 5.66 27.67
CA ASP A 347 -10.56 6.52 26.80
C ASP A 347 -9.16 6.89 27.34
N ALA A 348 -8.99 6.91 28.67
CA ALA A 348 -7.69 7.17 29.29
C ALA A 348 -6.75 5.95 29.24
N SER A 349 -7.29 4.74 29.20
CA SER A 349 -6.53 3.47 29.14
C SER A 349 -6.49 2.84 27.75
N ASP A 350 -7.28 3.40 26.83
CA ASP A 350 -7.46 2.87 25.49
C ASP A 350 -6.75 3.72 24.43
N PHE A 351 -6.22 3.00 23.44
CA PHE A 351 -5.52 3.56 22.31
C PHE A 351 -6.13 3.01 21.02
N GLN A 352 -6.35 3.86 20.03
CA GLN A 352 -6.58 3.39 18.66
C GLN A 352 -5.28 2.80 18.14
N TRP A 353 -5.32 1.54 17.71
CA TRP A 353 -4.22 0.87 17.03
C TRP A 353 -4.11 1.40 15.60
N ILE A 354 -3.03 2.10 15.30
CA ILE A 354 -2.79 2.65 13.96
C ILE A 354 -1.73 1.82 13.25
N ASP A 355 -2.15 0.98 12.31
CA ASP A 355 -1.26 0.19 11.46
C ASP A 355 -0.64 1.03 10.34
N MET A 356 0.68 1.00 10.25
CA MET A 356 1.51 1.73 9.31
C MET A 356 2.01 0.88 8.11
N LEU A 357 1.36 -0.26 7.84
CA LEU A 357 1.51 -1.16 6.66
C LEU A 357 2.78 -2.02 6.57
N ARG A 358 3.73 -1.87 7.51
CA ARG A 358 5.02 -2.58 7.51
C ARG A 358 5.38 -3.10 8.89
N ASP A 359 4.39 -3.62 9.60
CA ASP A 359 4.48 -4.07 11.00
C ASP A 359 4.90 -2.97 12.01
N ASP A 360 5.00 -1.74 11.52
CA ASP A 360 5.08 -0.53 12.31
C ASP A 360 3.67 -0.15 12.79
N LEU A 361 3.58 0.42 13.99
CA LEU A 361 2.33 0.95 14.53
C LEU A 361 2.53 2.32 15.20
N MET A 362 1.42 3.03 15.39
CA MET A 362 1.33 4.11 16.36
C MET A 362 0.16 3.84 17.31
N LEU A 363 0.23 4.40 18.51
CA LEU A 363 -0.81 4.29 19.53
C LEU A 363 -1.42 5.67 19.75
N LEU A 364 -2.62 5.90 19.22
CA LEU A 364 -3.36 7.15 19.36
C LEU A 364 -4.21 7.09 20.63
N SER A 365 -3.91 7.92 21.63
CA SER A 365 -4.72 7.99 22.85
C SER A 365 -6.11 8.54 22.53
N LEU A 366 -7.15 7.86 23.02
CA LEU A 366 -8.53 8.34 22.90
C LEU A 366 -8.78 9.56 23.80
N LYS A 367 -8.14 9.62 24.97
CA LYS A 367 -8.23 10.78 25.88
C LYS A 367 -7.64 12.07 25.30
N THR A 368 -6.45 12.02 24.70
CA THR A 368 -5.77 13.25 24.23
C THR A 368 -5.92 13.49 22.74
N HIS A 369 -6.46 12.53 21.97
CA HIS A 369 -6.46 12.51 20.51
C HIS A 369 -5.07 12.74 19.89
N ARG A 370 -4.02 12.34 20.61
CA ARG A 370 -2.61 12.47 20.24
C ARG A 370 -1.88 11.15 20.46
N TYR A 371 -0.73 11.01 19.83
CA TYR A 371 0.02 9.76 19.79
C TYR A 371 0.97 9.61 20.97
N LEU A 372 1.09 8.38 21.48
CA LEU A 372 2.13 7.98 22.41
C LEU A 372 3.50 8.21 21.76
N HIS A 373 4.40 8.87 22.48
CA HIS A 373 5.68 9.31 21.94
C HIS A 373 6.69 9.60 23.06
N THR A 374 7.97 9.46 22.73
CA THR A 374 9.08 10.05 23.50
C THR A 374 10.13 10.59 22.55
N ASP A 375 10.88 11.62 22.98
CA ASP A 375 12.00 12.16 22.22
C ASP A 375 13.07 11.06 22.04
N PRO A 376 13.38 10.65 20.81
CA PRO A 376 14.38 9.62 20.55
C PRO A 376 15.75 9.99 21.10
N HIS A 377 16.54 8.99 21.47
CA HIS A 377 17.88 9.13 22.04
C HIS A 377 17.93 9.85 23.39
N THR A 378 16.78 10.10 24.02
CA THR A 378 16.68 10.61 25.39
C THR A 378 16.21 9.52 26.35
N SER A 379 16.31 9.79 27.66
CA SER A 379 15.67 8.96 28.70
C SER A 379 14.35 9.56 29.19
N HIS A 380 13.74 10.46 28.41
CA HIS A 380 12.48 11.09 28.79
C HIS A 380 11.36 10.05 28.85
N PRO A 381 10.50 10.09 29.89
CA PRO A 381 9.32 9.24 29.93
C PRO A 381 8.42 9.50 28.72
N TYR A 382 7.62 8.51 28.34
CA TYR A 382 6.64 8.71 27.28
C TYR A 382 5.59 9.77 27.69
N SER A 383 5.05 10.44 26.68
CA SER A 383 3.89 11.32 26.70
C SER A 383 2.88 10.84 25.65
N ALA A 384 1.67 11.39 25.64
CA ALA A 384 0.64 11.15 24.64
C ALA A 384 0.22 12.47 23.99
N LEU A 385 1.19 13.22 23.48
CA LEU A 385 1.01 14.57 22.92
C LEU A 385 1.51 14.72 21.48
N SER A 386 2.06 13.67 20.87
CA SER A 386 2.55 13.78 19.51
C SER A 386 1.40 14.01 18.51
N PRO A 387 1.56 14.93 17.54
CA PRO A 387 0.58 15.14 16.48
C PRO A 387 0.47 13.96 15.49
N GLY A 388 1.50 13.10 15.42
CA GLY A 388 1.60 11.99 14.48
C GLY A 388 3.05 11.72 14.08
N ALA A 389 3.25 10.80 13.14
CA ALA A 389 4.58 10.49 12.62
C ALA A 389 5.16 11.65 11.78
N GLU A 390 6.48 11.84 11.90
CA GLU A 390 7.27 12.59 10.92
C GLU A 390 7.40 11.81 9.60
N PRO A 391 7.72 12.46 8.47
CA PRO A 391 7.88 11.78 7.18
C PRO A 391 8.88 10.62 7.20
N ASN A 392 9.97 10.76 7.97
CA ASN A 392 10.99 9.73 8.15
C ASN A 392 10.65 8.71 9.25
N ARG A 393 9.50 8.86 9.93
CA ARG A 393 9.04 8.07 11.10
C ARG A 393 9.94 8.13 12.33
N LYS A 394 10.98 8.97 12.33
CA LYS A 394 11.98 9.06 13.40
C LYS A 394 11.63 10.05 14.50
N GLY A 395 10.47 10.69 14.47
CA GLY A 395 9.98 11.55 15.54
C GLY A 395 9.47 10.80 16.79
N GLY A 396 9.84 9.53 17.03
CA GLY A 396 9.58 8.81 18.27
C GLY A 396 8.14 8.37 18.59
N ALA A 397 7.18 8.60 17.69
CA ALA A 397 5.77 8.17 17.84
C ALA A 397 5.45 6.82 17.18
N VAL A 398 6.41 6.25 16.46
CA VAL A 398 6.27 5.01 15.70
C VAL A 398 6.98 3.89 16.44
N PHE A 399 6.31 2.75 16.56
CA PHE A 399 6.78 1.58 17.27
C PHE A 399 6.77 0.36 16.36
N GLN A 400 7.63 -0.60 16.70
CA GLN A 400 7.56 -1.97 16.23
C GLN A 400 7.22 -2.85 17.43
N PHE A 401 6.48 -3.93 17.20
CA PHE A 401 6.17 -4.88 18.24
C PHE A 401 6.71 -6.27 17.89
N LYS A 402 7.06 -7.02 18.92
CA LYS A 402 7.41 -8.44 18.83
C LYS A 402 6.51 -9.24 19.75
N LEU A 403 5.89 -10.30 19.22
CA LEU A 403 5.17 -11.29 20.02
C LEU A 403 6.17 -12.03 20.93
N ILE A 404 5.82 -12.17 22.21
CA ILE A 404 6.53 -13.04 23.14
C ILE A 404 5.83 -14.39 23.12
N PRO A 405 6.53 -15.47 22.72
CA PRO A 405 5.97 -16.81 22.80
C PRO A 405 5.56 -17.08 24.24
N HIS A 406 4.36 -17.62 24.44
CA HIS A 406 4.00 -18.19 25.73
C HIS A 406 4.95 -19.37 25.96
N GLU A 407 5.75 -19.36 27.04
CA GLU A 407 6.20 -20.63 27.59
C GLU A 407 4.93 -21.34 28.09
N PRO A 408 4.67 -22.59 27.66
CA PRO A 408 3.63 -23.38 28.30
C PRO A 408 4.02 -23.58 29.77
N GLU A 409 3.11 -23.22 30.67
CA GLU A 409 3.22 -23.50 32.11
C GLU A 409 3.37 -24.99 32.41
#